data_AF-A0A1F2SAQ4-F1
#
_entry.id   AF-A0A1F2SAQ4-F1
#
_cell.length_a   1.000
_cell.length_b   1.000
_cell.length_c   1.000
_cell.angle_alpha   90.00
_cell.angle_beta   90.00
_cell.angle_gamma   90.00
#
_symmetry.space_group_name_H-M   'P 1'
#
loop_
_entity.id
_entity.type
_entity.pdbx_description
1 polymer ?
#
loop_
_entity_poly.entity_id
_entity_poly.type
_entity_poly.pdbx_seq_one_letter_code
_entity_poly.pdbx_strand_id
1 'polypeptide(L)' 'MGPDIPPLAGRSPSYLAREIFDIQQGTRAGSYPLMPLMKKAVEKLTAEGIIDITAYLASLPVDGPAPGVMLTRR' A
#
# COMPACT_ATOMS: atom_id res chain seq x y z
N MET A 1 -10.98 4.74 -18.42
CA MET A 1 -10.43 3.65 -17.60
C MET A 1 -9.28 4.25 -16.79
N GLY A 2 -9.48 4.54 -15.50
CA GLY A 2 -8.40 5.03 -14.65
C GLY A 2 -7.36 3.94 -14.38
N PRO A 3 -6.16 4.27 -13.89
CA PRO A 3 -5.21 3.27 -13.46
C PRO A 3 -5.85 2.43 -12.34
N ASP A 4 -5.80 1.11 -12.51
CA ASP A 4 -6.34 0.11 -11.58
C ASP A 4 -5.37 -0.02 -10.40
N ILE A 5 -5.45 0.96 -9.49
CA ILE A 5 -4.64 1.02 -8.28
C ILE A 5 -5.50 0.46 -7.14
N PRO A 6 -5.07 -0.64 -6.49
CA PRO A 6 -5.89 -1.25 -5.45
C PRO A 6 -5.98 -0.34 -4.22
N PRO A 7 -7.15 -0.21 -3.58
CA PRO A 7 -7.25 0.48 -2.31
C PRO A 7 -6.44 -0.28 -1.25
N LEU A 8 -5.70 0.43 -0.40
CA LEU A 8 -4.86 -0.18 0.65
C LEU A 8 -5.45 -0.04 2.06
N ALA A 9 -6.33 0.94 2.27
CA ALA A 9 -6.93 1.24 3.56
C ALA A 9 -7.76 0.07 4.10
N GLY A 10 -7.62 -0.21 5.40
CA GLY A 10 -8.40 -1.22 6.12
C GLY A 10 -8.14 -2.67 5.69
N ARG A 11 -7.13 -2.92 4.85
CA ARG A 11 -6.71 -4.29 4.53
C ARG A 11 -5.95 -4.91 5.71
N SER A 12 -6.01 -6.23 5.83
CA SER A 12 -5.27 -6.97 6.85
C SER A 12 -3.77 -6.63 6.81
N PRO A 13 -3.12 -6.32 7.95
CA PRO A 13 -1.69 -6.08 8.02
C PRO A 13 -0.86 -7.25 7.48
N SER A 14 -1.25 -8.49 7.80
CA SER A 14 -0.51 -9.69 7.36
C SER A 14 -0.57 -9.87 5.84
N TYR A 15 -1.69 -9.53 5.23
CA TYR A 15 -1.84 -9.53 3.78
C TYR A 15 -0.96 -8.47 3.14
N LEU A 16 -1.03 -7.22 3.62
CA LEU A 16 -0.21 -6.13 3.09
C LEU A 16 1.29 -6.40 3.26
N ALA A 17 1.71 -6.95 4.40
CA ALA A 17 3.10 -7.31 4.65
C ALA A 17 3.59 -8.38 3.67
N ARG A 18 2.77 -9.41 3.41
CA ARG A 18 3.07 -10.45 2.42
C ARG A 18 3.23 -9.87 1.02
N GLU A 19 2.29 -9.01 0.61
CA GLU A 19 2.31 -8.34 -0.69
C GLU A 19 3.54 -7.45 -0.88
N ILE A 20 3.87 -6.63 0.13
CA ILE A 20 5.06 -5.76 0.10
C ILE A 20 6.33 -6.60 0.03
N PHE A 21 6.43 -7.64 0.84
CA PHE A 21 7.58 -8.54 0.86
C PHE A 21 7.76 -9.23 -0.50
N ASP A 22 6.69 -9.75 -1.10
CA ASP A 22 6.77 -10.43 -2.38
C ASP A 22 7.15 -9.48 -3.53
N ILE A 23 6.70 -8.22 -3.50
CA ILE A 23 7.16 -7.20 -4.46
C ILE A 23 8.65 -6.87 -4.23
N GLN A 24 9.08 -6.76 -2.96
CA GLN A 24 10.46 -6.46 -2.61
C GLN A 24 11.43 -7.57 -3.08
N GLN A 25 11.03 -8.83 -2.91
CA GLN A 25 11.79 -10.00 -3.37
C GLN A 25 11.62 -10.28 -4.88
N GLY A 26 10.68 -9.60 -5.55
CA GLY A 26 10.37 -9.82 -6.96
C GLY A 26 9.61 -11.12 -7.26
N THR A 27 9.13 -11.84 -6.24
CA THR A 27 8.24 -12.99 -6.39
C THR A 27 6.86 -12.56 -6.90
N ARG A 28 6.46 -11.31 -6.61
CA ARG A 28 5.32 -10.64 -7.23
C ARG A 28 5.80 -9.56 -8.22
N ALA A 29 5.88 -9.96 -9.49
CA ALA A 29 6.33 -9.11 -10.60
C ALA A 29 5.29 -9.04 -11.73
N GLY A 30 4.01 -8.80 -11.38
CA GLY A 30 2.91 -8.77 -12.34
C GLY A 30 3.16 -7.80 -13.51
N SER A 31 2.64 -8.12 -14.69
CA SER A 31 2.84 -7.35 -15.94
C SER A 31 2.13 -5.99 -15.98
N TYR A 32 1.66 -5.49 -14.84
CA TYR A 32 0.93 -4.22 -14.78
C TYR A 32 1.89 -3.04 -15.01
N PRO A 33 1.55 -2.05 -15.86
CA PRO A 33 2.47 -0.97 -16.24
C PRO A 33 3.02 -0.15 -15.06
N LEU A 34 2.28 -0.07 -13.95
CA LEU A 34 2.68 0.67 -12.75
C LEU A 34 3.46 -0.16 -11.73
N MET A 35 3.67 -1.46 -11.96
CA MET A 35 4.44 -2.32 -11.03
C MET A 35 5.87 -1.81 -10.75
N PRO A 36 6.60 -1.22 -11.72
CA PRO A 36 7.90 -0.61 -11.43
C PRO A 36 7.85 0.52 -10.39
N LEU A 37 6.71 1.21 -10.24
CA LEU A 37 6.54 2.24 -9.20
C LEU A 37 6.43 1.60 -7.82
N MET A 38 5.64 0.53 -7.70
CA MET A 38 5.53 -0.23 -6.44
C MET A 38 6.86 -0.84 -6.04
N LYS A 39 7.63 -1.38 -6.99
CA LYS A 39 8.97 -1.91 -6.73
C LYS A 39 9.89 -0.86 -6.09
N LYS A 40 9.91 0.37 -6.63
CA LYS A 40 10.68 1.49 -6.06
C LYS A 40 10.20 1.89 -4.66
N ALA A 41 8.90 1.85 -4.42
CA ALA A 41 8.33 2.20 -3.11
C ALA A 41 8.75 1.23 -2.01
N VAL A 42 8.88 -0.07 -2.33
CA VAL A 42 9.21 -1.11 -1.33
C VAL A 42 10.69 -1.45 -1.24
N GLU A 43 11.50 -1.08 -2.25
CA GLU A 43 12.92 -1.48 -2.37
C GLU A 43 13.75 -1.20 -1.11
N LYS A 44 13.49 -0.07 -0.43
CA LYS A 44 14.28 0.40 0.72
C LYS A 44 13.61 0.19 2.07
N LEU A 45 12.48 -0.51 2.12
CA LEU A 45 11.79 -0.78 3.39
C LEU A 45 12.57 -1.81 4.22
N THR A 46 12.77 -1.50 5.51
CA THR A 46 13.23 -2.49 6.50
C THR A 46 12.06 -3.35 6.98
N ALA A 47 12.34 -4.43 7.69
CA ALA A 47 11.30 -5.26 8.29
C ALA A 47 10.40 -4.46 9.25
N GLU A 48 11.00 -3.59 10.07
CA GLU A 48 10.27 -2.67 10.95
C GLU A 48 9.39 -1.70 10.15
N GLY A 49 9.92 -1.13 9.07
CA GLY A 49 9.15 -0.23 8.21
C GLY A 49 7.95 -0.91 7.55
N ILE A 50 8.05 -2.20 7.20
CA ILE A 50 6.92 -3.00 6.69
C ILE A 50 5.87 -3.18 7.80
N ILE A 51 6.28 -3.46 9.03
CA ILE A 51 5.35 -3.59 10.16
C ILE A 51 4.61 -2.27 10.40
N ASP A 52 5.34 -1.16 10.49
CA ASP A 52 4.79 0.16 10.78
C ASP A 52 3.79 0.61 9.70
N ILE A 53 4.16 0.51 8.42
CA ILE A 53 3.29 0.97 7.32
C ILE A 53 2.04 0.10 7.20
N THR A 54 2.14 -1.20 7.41
CA THR A 54 0.99 -2.12 7.29
C THR A 54 0.03 -1.97 8.46
N ALA A 55 0.55 -1.72 9.67
CA ALA A 55 -0.26 -1.35 10.82
C ALA A 55 -1.01 -0.04 10.58
N TYR A 56 -0.34 0.99 10.06
CA TYR A 56 -0.97 2.26 9.70
C TYR A 56 -2.07 2.07 8.65
N LEU A 57 -1.77 1.41 7.53
CA LEU A 57 -2.72 1.21 6.44
C LEU A 57 -3.97 0.43 6.90
N ALA A 58 -3.79 -0.58 7.75
CA ALA A 58 -4.89 -1.36 8.33
C ALA A 58 -5.75 -0.54 9.30
N SER A 59 -5.18 0.48 9.96
CA SER A 59 -5.92 1.36 10.85
C SER A 59 -6.83 2.37 10.12
N LEU A 60 -6.64 2.54 8.81
CA LEU A 60 -7.42 3.47 8.01
C LEU A 60 -8.85 2.95 7.75
N PRO A 61 -9.86 3.85 7.73
CA PRO A 61 -11.23 3.49 7.37
C PRO A 61 -11.34 3.03 5.91
N VAL A 62 -12.08 1.94 5.67
CA VAL A 62 -12.29 1.36 4.32
C VAL A 62 -13.08 2.30 3.39
N ASP A 63 -13.99 3.10 3.96
CA ASP A 63 -14.88 4.02 3.24
C ASP A 63 -14.47 5.50 3.40
N GLY A 64 -13.34 5.77 4.06
CA GLY A 64 -12.93 7.13 4.38
C GLY A 64 -12.28 7.83 3.19
N PRO A 65 -12.52 9.15 3.01
CA PRO A 65 -11.77 9.91 2.02
C PRO A 65 -10.28 9.83 2.36
N ALA A 66 -9.41 9.76 1.35
CA ALA A 66 -7.97 9.67 1.52
C ALA A 66 -7.48 10.69 2.58
N PRO A 67 -6.53 10.31 3.47
CA PRO A 67 -6.01 11.21 4.49
C PRO A 67 -5.40 12.45 3.81
N GLY A 68 -6.16 13.54 3.81
CA GLY A 68 -5.89 14.75 3.01
C GLY A 68 -7.16 15.48 2.54
N VAL A 69 -8.30 14.80 2.43
CA VAL A 69 -9.59 15.41 1.99
C VAL A 69 -10.54 15.63 3.18
N MET A 70 -9.99 16.04 4.33
CA MET A 70 -10.75 16.45 5.51
C MET A 70 -10.34 17.85 5.98
N LEU A 71 -10.06 18.76 5.05
CA LEU A 71 -9.74 20.16 5.30
C LEU A 71 -10.53 21.09 4.36
N THR A 72 -11.86 21.05 4.41
CA THR A 72 -12.73 22.22 4.15
C THR A 72 -14.20 21.86 4.32
N ARG A 73 -14.66 21.83 5.57
CA ARG A 73 -16.06 22.18 5.85
C ARG A 73 -16.21 22.69 7.27
N ARG A 74 -15.86 23.96 7.49
CA ARG A 74 -16.64 24.97 8.22
C ARG A 74 -16.15 26.35 7.79
#